data_AF-A0A660UZA2-F1
#
_entry.id   AF-A0A660UZA2-F1
#
_cell.length_a   1.000
_cell.length_b   1.000
_cell.length_c   1.000
_cell.angle_alpha   90.00
_cell.angle_beta   90.00
_cell.angle_gamma   90.00
#
_symmetry.space_group_name_H-M   'P 1'
#
loop_
_entity.id
_entity.type
_entity.pdbx_description
1 polymer ?
#
loop_
_entity_poly.entity_id
_entity_poly.type
_entity_poly.pdbx_seq_one_letter_code
_entity_poly.pdbx_strand_id
1 'polypeptide(L)'
;MLMNNDFKAVCSVTELAKNLDMSRARFYQLQKMGVFPEPVYCIRTKRPFYPLDLQQRCIEIRKTGIGHNGQPIIFYRRRKNKPVKPQNQLNADHKQLVDTLRQLGLKITASEVKSAVSTLYPQGTVDHDGGAIVRGLFRHFRQGV
;
A
#
# COMPACT_ATOMS: atom_id res chain seq x y z
N MET A 1 8.19 16.78 9.01
CA MET A 1 8.33 17.82 10.05
C MET A 1 7.11 17.66 10.93
N LEU A 2 7.30 17.32 12.20
CA LEU A 2 6.19 17.30 13.16
C LEU A 2 5.83 18.76 13.44
N MET A 3 4.74 19.24 12.83
CA MET A 3 4.25 20.59 13.04
C MET A 3 3.59 20.65 14.43
N ASN A 4 4.04 21.59 15.26
CA ASN A 4 3.78 21.68 16.69
C ASN A 4 2.39 22.22 17.07
N ASN A 5 1.36 22.25 16.19
CA ASN A 5 0.23 23.18 16.43
C ASN A 5 -1.21 22.63 16.39
N ASP A 6 -1.45 21.34 16.60
CA ASP A 6 -2.82 20.81 16.82
C ASP A 6 -2.88 19.90 18.06
N PHE A 7 -2.35 20.37 19.18
CA PHE A 7 -2.49 19.64 20.44
C PHE A 7 -3.92 19.73 20.95
N LYS A 8 -4.66 18.62 20.81
CA LYS A 8 -5.93 18.42 21.51
C LYS A 8 -5.65 18.15 22.99
N ALA A 9 -6.53 18.62 23.87
CA ALA A 9 -6.44 18.35 25.31
C ALA A 9 -6.30 16.85 25.63
N VAL A 10 -6.98 16.01 24.84
CA VAL A 10 -6.83 14.56 24.83
C VAL A 10 -6.86 14.04 23.39
N CYS A 11 -6.09 12.98 23.11
CA CYS A 11 -6.19 12.28 21.83
C CYS A 11 -6.32 10.76 22.03
N SER A 12 -6.92 10.10 21.05
CA SER A 12 -6.97 8.64 21.01
C SER A 12 -5.61 8.03 20.65
N VAL A 13 -5.44 6.73 20.91
CA VAL A 13 -4.25 5.96 20.48
C VAL A 13 -4.03 6.06 18.97
N THR A 14 -5.11 6.03 18.19
CA THR A 14 -5.05 6.08 16.72
C THR A 14 -4.59 7.44 16.22
N GLU A 15 -5.07 8.52 16.82
CA GLU A 15 -4.62 9.87 16.49
C GLU A 15 -3.15 10.07 16.86
N LEU A 16 -2.73 9.64 18.05
CA LEU A 16 -1.34 9.77 18.48
C LEU A 16 -0.39 8.99 17.57
N ALA A 17 -0.73 7.75 17.21
CA ALA A 17 0.08 6.95 16.31
C ALA A 17 0.25 7.60 14.92
N LYS A 18 -0.81 8.25 14.42
CA LYS A 18 -0.76 9.04 13.17
C LYS A 18 0.16 10.24 13.33
N ASN A 19 0.04 10.99 14.43
CA ASN A 19 0.88 12.15 14.71
C ASN A 19 2.37 11.77 14.82
N LEU A 20 2.70 10.54 15.22
CA LEU A 20 4.07 10.03 15.28
C LEU A 20 4.55 9.34 13.98
N ASP A 21 3.81 9.47 12.88
CA ASP A 21 4.10 8.87 11.58
C ASP A 21 4.26 7.34 11.61
N MET A 22 3.48 6.63 12.44
CA MET A 22 3.54 5.17 12.56
C MET A 22 2.18 4.48 12.49
N SER A 23 2.18 3.16 12.23
CA SER A 23 0.93 2.39 12.27
C SER A 23 0.50 2.18 13.72
N ARG A 24 -0.82 2.05 13.93
CA ARG A 24 -1.39 1.71 15.24
C ARG A 24 -0.80 0.41 15.80
N ALA A 25 -0.60 -0.61 14.95
CA ALA A 25 -0.01 -1.87 15.34
C ALA A 25 1.44 -1.71 15.85
N ARG A 26 2.26 -0.91 15.15
CA ARG A 26 3.64 -0.65 15.59
C ARG A 26 3.67 0.14 16.89
N PHE A 27 2.77 1.11 17.06
CA PHE A 27 2.65 1.85 18.31
C PHE A 27 2.37 0.91 19.49
N TYR A 28 1.40 0.00 19.38
CA TYR A 28 1.12 -0.98 20.44
C TYR A 28 2.28 -1.91 20.75
N GLN A 29 3.02 -2.37 19.73
CA GLN A 29 4.22 -3.19 19.96
C GLN A 29 5.23 -2.43 20.82
N LEU A 30 5.48 -1.16 20.49
CA LEU A 30 6.44 -0.32 21.20
C LEU A 30 5.96 0.03 22.61
N GLN A 31 4.66 0.27 22.80
CA GLN A 31 4.07 0.43 24.12
C GLN A 31 4.25 -0.84 24.97
N LYS A 32 3.97 -2.03 24.40
CA LYS A 32 4.16 -3.31 25.10
C LYS A 32 5.63 -3.57 25.48
N MET A 33 6.57 -3.05 24.70
CA MET A 33 8.01 -3.10 24.99
C MET A 33 8.46 -2.04 26.02
N GLY A 34 7.56 -1.19 26.52
CA GLY A 34 7.86 -0.10 27.45
C GLY A 34 8.53 1.11 26.80
N VAL A 35 8.57 1.19 25.47
CA VAL A 35 9.16 2.32 24.76
C VAL A 35 8.24 3.54 24.84
N PHE A 36 6.92 3.34 24.70
CA PHE A 36 5.93 4.38 24.92
C PHE A 36 5.20 4.14 26.26
N PRO A 37 4.77 5.22 26.96
CA PRO A 37 3.99 5.10 28.18
C PRO A 37 2.62 4.46 27.92
N GLU A 38 2.03 3.86 28.96
CA GLU A 38 0.65 3.38 28.96
C GLU A 38 -0.36 4.54 28.80
N PRO A 39 -1.50 4.34 28.11
CA PRO A 39 -2.56 5.33 28.03
C PRO A 39 -3.33 5.45 29.34
N VAL A 40 -3.99 6.59 29.53
CA VAL A 40 -5.01 6.74 30.58
C VAL A 40 -6.33 6.17 30.08
N TYR A 41 -7.06 5.49 30.95
CA TYR A 41 -8.38 4.95 30.62
C TYR A 41 -9.48 5.84 31.16
N CYS A 42 -10.41 6.22 30.29
CA CYS A 42 -11.62 6.93 30.72
C CYS A 42 -12.46 6.00 31.61
N ILE A 43 -12.70 6.39 32.86
CA ILE A 43 -13.44 5.55 33.84
C ILE A 43 -14.82 5.14 33.30
N ARG A 44 -15.51 6.08 32.65
CA ARG A 44 -16.87 5.90 32.12
C ARG A 44 -16.92 5.00 30.88
N THR A 45 -16.02 5.20 29.92
CA THR A 45 -16.08 4.52 28.62
C THR A 45 -15.10 3.37 28.47
N LYS A 46 -14.16 3.22 29.41
CA LYS A 46 -13.02 2.29 29.38
C LYS A 46 -12.15 2.43 28.13
N ARG A 47 -12.24 3.55 27.42
CA ARG A 47 -11.43 3.83 26.23
C ARG A 47 -10.08 4.42 26.62
N PRO A 48 -8.97 3.99 25.98
CA PRO A 48 -7.65 4.57 26.19
C PRO A 48 -7.54 5.93 25.49
N PHE A 49 -6.94 6.90 26.18
CA PHE A 49 -6.62 8.21 25.66
C PHE A 49 -5.29 8.71 26.23
N TYR A 50 -4.69 9.67 25.54
CA TYR A 50 -3.45 10.33 25.95
C TYR A 50 -3.73 11.80 26.27
N PRO A 51 -3.60 12.23 27.54
CA PRO A 51 -3.57 13.64 27.91
C PRO A 51 -2.31 14.33 27.39
N LEU A 52 -2.30 15.66 27.40
CA LEU A 52 -1.28 16.50 26.76
C LEU A 52 0.16 16.17 27.20
N ASP A 53 0.37 15.91 28.49
CA ASP A 53 1.65 15.53 29.08
C ASP A 53 2.18 14.21 28.50
N LEU A 54 1.33 13.18 28.39
CA LEU A 54 1.75 11.91 27.79
C LEU A 54 1.94 12.02 26.27
N GLN A 55 1.15 12.85 25.59
CA GLN A 55 1.36 13.15 24.17
C GLN A 55 2.75 13.75 23.94
N GLN A 56 3.12 14.75 24.75
CA GLN A 56 4.41 15.41 24.69
C GLN A 56 5.57 14.43 24.92
N ARG A 57 5.44 13.54 25.90
CA ARG A 57 6.45 12.51 26.19
C ARG A 57 6.63 11.53 25.03
N CYS A 58 5.55 11.09 24.40
CA CYS A 58 5.61 10.25 23.20
C CYS A 58 6.33 10.95 22.03
N ILE A 59 6.13 12.26 21.87
CA ILE A 59 6.81 13.06 20.84
C ILE A 59 8.30 13.19 21.17
N GLU A 60 8.66 13.41 22.43
CA GLU A 60 10.04 13.45 22.87
C GLU A 60 10.75 12.13 22.61
N ILE A 61 10.15 11.00 22.99
CA ILE A 61 10.66 9.66 22.66
C ILE A 61 10.92 9.54 21.16
N ARG A 62 9.97 9.97 20.33
CA ARG A 62 10.09 9.93 18.87
C ARG A 62 11.22 10.82 18.33
N LYS A 63 11.48 11.96 18.98
CA LYS A 63 12.53 12.93 18.60
C LYS A 63 13.91 12.47 19.06
N THR A 64 14.04 12.01 20.29
CA THR A 64 15.32 11.65 20.92
C THR A 64 15.75 10.22 20.61
N GLY A 65 14.78 9.35 20.33
CA GLY A 65 15.04 7.91 20.23
C GLY A 65 15.33 7.25 21.58
N ILE A 66 15.01 7.90 22.71
CA ILE A 66 15.14 7.29 24.04
C ILE A 66 13.74 6.92 24.52
N GLY A 67 13.50 5.63 24.75
CA GLY A 67 12.22 5.11 25.21
C GLY A 67 11.86 5.58 26.63
N HIS A 68 10.59 5.43 26.99
CA HIS A 68 10.11 5.67 28.36
C HIS A 68 10.85 4.78 29.39
N ASN A 69 11.24 3.58 28.97
CA ASN A 69 12.10 2.65 29.70
C ASN A 69 13.59 3.01 29.71
N GLY A 70 14.00 4.16 29.16
CA GLY A 70 15.39 4.61 29.08
C GLY A 70 16.23 3.92 28.00
N GLN A 71 15.67 2.96 27.25
CA GLN A 71 16.40 2.21 26.24
C GLN A 71 16.43 2.97 24.90
N PRO A 72 17.56 2.97 24.17
CA PRO A 72 17.63 3.58 22.86
C PRO A 72 16.81 2.80 21.83
N ILE A 73 16.14 3.52 20.93
CA ILE A 73 15.34 2.99 19.83
C ILE A 73 15.59 3.76 18.53
N ILE A 74 15.85 3.01 17.46
CA ILE A 74 16.02 3.56 16.12
C ILE A 74 14.68 3.57 15.39
N PHE A 75 14.22 4.77 15.04
CA PHE A 75 13.01 4.98 14.27
C PHE A 75 13.31 5.10 12.77
N TYR A 76 13.22 3.99 12.05
CA TYR A 76 13.39 4.01 10.60
C TYR A 76 12.34 4.90 9.92
N ARG A 77 12.80 5.77 9.03
CA ARG A 77 11.93 6.58 8.18
C ARG A 77 11.18 5.65 7.23
N ARG A 78 9.86 5.80 7.14
CA ARG A 78 9.09 5.10 6.11
C ARG A 78 9.63 5.51 4.75
N ARG A 79 10.02 4.52 3.93
CA ARG A 79 10.30 4.76 2.51
C ARG A 79 9.01 5.29 1.89
N LYS A 80 9.08 6.42 1.19
CA LYS A 80 7.96 6.86 0.34
C LYS A 80 7.75 5.74 -0.66
N ASN A 81 6.59 5.07 -0.61
CA ASN A 81 6.26 4.09 -1.63
C ASN A 81 6.33 4.82 -2.97
N LYS A 82 7.17 4.33 -3.89
CA LYS A 82 7.11 4.80 -5.28
C LYS A 82 5.66 4.60 -5.74
N PRO A 83 5.07 5.53 -6.52
CA PRO A 83 3.73 5.33 -7.04
C PRO A 83 3.70 3.98 -7.73
N VAL A 84 2.89 3.07 -7.20
CA VAL A 84 2.64 1.78 -7.84
C VAL A 84 1.91 2.14 -9.12
N LYS A 85 2.57 1.97 -10.28
CA LYS A 85 1.90 2.12 -11.58
C LYS A 85 0.64 1.25 -11.54
N PRO A 86 -0.54 1.78 -11.88
CA PRO A 86 -1.78 1.01 -11.79
C PRO A 86 -1.69 -0.21 -12.70
N GLN A 87 -1.54 -1.38 -12.09
CA GLN A 87 -1.52 -2.68 -12.78
C GLN A 87 -2.85 -3.02 -13.48
N ASN A 88 -3.87 -2.18 -13.30
CA ASN A 88 -5.23 -2.40 -13.80
C ASN A 88 -5.47 -2.03 -15.26
N GLN A 89 -4.60 -1.25 -15.91
CA GLN A 89 -4.79 -0.90 -17.32
C GLN A 89 -4.48 -2.09 -18.26
N LEU A 90 -3.37 -2.80 -18.00
CA LEU A 90 -3.00 -3.99 -18.78
C LEU A 90 -4.06 -5.11 -18.72
N ASN A 91 -4.77 -5.24 -17.60
CA ASN A 91 -5.80 -6.26 -17.45
C ASN A 91 -7.10 -5.92 -18.21
N ALA A 92 -7.40 -4.63 -18.40
CA ALA A 92 -8.56 -4.19 -19.18
C ALA A 92 -8.35 -4.47 -20.68
N ASP A 93 -7.15 -4.15 -21.19
CA ASP A 93 -6.78 -4.36 -22.59
C ASP A 93 -6.77 -5.85 -22.95
N HIS A 94 -6.23 -6.70 -22.07
CA HIS A 94 -6.23 -8.15 -22.28
C HIS A 94 -7.64 -8.74 -22.28
N LYS A 95 -8.57 -8.19 -21.49
CA LYS A 95 -9.97 -8.66 -21.48
C LYS A 95 -10.67 -8.35 -22.80
N GLN A 96 -10.48 -7.14 -23.34
CA GLN A 96 -11.01 -6.77 -24.65
C GLN A 96 -10.45 -7.66 -25.76
N LEU A 97 -9.14 -7.96 -25.74
CA LEU A 97 -8.53 -8.89 -26.71
C LEU A 97 -9.13 -10.30 -26.63
N VAL A 98 -9.35 -10.84 -25.43
CA VAL A 98 -10.00 -12.14 -25.23
C VAL A 98 -11.41 -12.16 -25.82
N ASP A 99 -12.21 -11.13 -25.53
CA ASP A 99 -13.60 -11.04 -25.99
C ASP A 99 -13.66 -10.95 -27.53
N THR A 100 -12.78 -10.15 -28.14
CA THR A 100 -12.72 -9.98 -29.60
C THR A 100 -12.28 -11.28 -30.29
N LEU A 101 -11.28 -11.98 -29.76
CA LEU A 101 -10.79 -13.25 -30.33
C LEU A 101 -11.83 -14.38 -30.19
N ARG A 102 -12.64 -14.36 -29.13
CA ARG A 102 -13.78 -15.29 -28.98
C ARG A 102 -14.88 -15.04 -30.01
N GLN A 103 -15.20 -13.77 -30.29
CA GLN A 103 -16.15 -13.40 -31.35
C GLN A 103 -15.69 -13.87 -32.72
N LEU A 104 -14.37 -13.92 -32.96
CA LEU A 104 -13.77 -14.45 -34.18
C LEU A 104 -13.72 -15.99 -34.23
N GLY A 105 -14.28 -16.68 -33.24
CA GLY A 105 -14.44 -18.14 -33.22
C GLY A 105 -13.34 -18.92 -32.49
N LEU A 106 -12.44 -18.25 -31.75
CA LEU A 106 -11.40 -18.91 -30.97
C LEU A 106 -11.85 -19.19 -29.53
N LYS A 107 -11.68 -20.42 -29.04
CA LYS A 107 -11.91 -20.77 -27.63
C LYS A 107 -10.62 -20.57 -26.83
N ILE A 108 -10.35 -19.32 -26.43
CA ILE A 108 -9.13 -18.97 -25.70
C ILE A 108 -9.40 -18.32 -24.33
N THR A 109 -8.41 -18.45 -23.46
CA THR A 109 -8.38 -17.94 -22.08
C THR A 109 -7.47 -16.71 -21.97
N ALA A 110 -7.67 -15.92 -20.90
CA ALA A 110 -6.85 -14.73 -20.66
C ALA A 110 -5.37 -15.05 -20.42
N SER A 111 -5.06 -16.23 -19.86
CA SER A 111 -3.69 -16.73 -19.69
C SER A 111 -2.99 -17.01 -21.02
N GLU A 112 -3.71 -17.59 -21.97
CA GLU A 112 -3.17 -17.88 -23.31
C GLU A 112 -2.92 -16.61 -24.10
N VAL A 113 -3.85 -15.65 -24.06
CA VAL A 113 -3.67 -14.33 -24.68
C VAL A 113 -2.46 -13.61 -24.08
N LYS A 114 -2.31 -13.63 -22.75
CA LYS A 114 -1.16 -13.03 -22.08
C LYS A 114 0.17 -13.66 -22.52
N SER A 115 0.22 -14.98 -22.63
CA SER A 115 1.40 -15.71 -23.10
C SER A 115 1.75 -15.37 -24.56
N ALA A 116 0.74 -15.35 -25.43
CA ALA A 116 0.90 -15.02 -26.84
C ALA A 116 1.34 -13.56 -27.04
N VAL A 117 0.78 -12.60 -26.29
CA VAL A 117 1.21 -11.19 -26.31
C VAL A 117 2.66 -11.06 -25.89
N SER A 118 3.10 -11.74 -24.82
CA SER A 118 4.51 -11.71 -24.42
C SER A 118 5.47 -12.34 -25.43
N THR A 119 4.98 -13.29 -26.24
CA THR A 119 5.78 -13.99 -27.25
C THR A 119 5.89 -13.18 -28.54
N LEU A 120 4.79 -12.59 -29.01
CA LEU A 120 4.73 -11.84 -30.26
C LEU A 120 5.17 -10.38 -30.11
N TYR A 121 4.98 -9.79 -28.92
CA TYR A 121 5.26 -8.38 -28.64
C TYR A 121 6.10 -8.24 -27.36
N PRO A 122 7.36 -8.71 -27.35
CA PRO A 122 8.23 -8.68 -26.17
C PRO A 122 8.56 -7.26 -25.69
N GLN A 123 8.45 -6.24 -26.57
CA GLN A 123 8.63 -4.82 -26.24
C GLN A 123 7.31 -4.11 -25.89
N GLY A 124 6.20 -4.84 -25.82
CA GLY A 124 4.87 -4.30 -25.57
C GLY A 124 4.10 -3.94 -26.84
N THR A 125 2.82 -3.60 -26.65
CA THR A 125 1.85 -3.33 -27.72
C THR A 125 1.63 -1.85 -28.00
N VAL A 126 2.43 -0.97 -27.40
CA VAL A 126 2.23 0.49 -27.38
C VAL A 126 2.30 1.12 -28.78
N ASP A 127 3.16 0.58 -29.65
CA ASP A 127 3.37 1.10 -31.00
C ASP A 127 2.49 0.41 -32.07
N HIS A 128 1.60 -0.51 -31.67
CA HIS A 128 0.84 -1.33 -32.60
C HIS A 128 -0.65 -0.97 -32.56
N ASP A 129 -1.25 -0.81 -33.74
CA ASP A 129 -2.69 -0.64 -33.87
C ASP A 129 -3.44 -1.87 -33.33
N GLY A 130 -4.57 -1.63 -32.65
CA GLY A 130 -5.41 -2.68 -32.05
C GLY A 130 -5.83 -3.74 -33.06
N GLY A 131 -6.14 -3.33 -34.29
CA GLY A 131 -6.49 -4.26 -35.38
C GLY A 131 -5.31 -5.08 -35.89
N ALA A 132 -4.07 -4.58 -35.79
CA ALA A 132 -2.87 -5.34 -36.12
C ALA A 132 -2.56 -6.40 -35.05
N ILE A 133 -2.74 -6.06 -33.77
CA ILE A 133 -2.53 -6.97 -32.63
C ILE A 133 -3.51 -8.14 -32.69
N VAL A 134 -4.81 -7.87 -32.91
CA VAL A 134 -5.84 -8.92 -33.01
C VAL A 134 -5.54 -9.87 -34.18
N ARG A 135 -5.13 -9.35 -35.34
CA ARG A 135 -4.74 -10.18 -36.50
C ARG A 135 -3.51 -11.04 -36.22
N GLY A 136 -2.50 -10.48 -35.54
CA GLY A 136 -1.30 -11.21 -35.13
C GLY A 136 -1.62 -12.37 -34.18
N LEU A 137 -2.43 -12.10 -33.15
CA LEU A 137 -2.88 -13.12 -32.19
C LEU A 137 -3.75 -14.19 -32.86
N PHE A 138 -4.71 -13.80 -33.70
CA PHE A 138 -5.57 -14.73 -34.41
C PHE A 138 -4.76 -15.68 -35.32
N ARG A 139 -3.76 -15.16 -36.04
CA ARG A 139 -2.87 -15.97 -36.86
C ARG A 139 -2.05 -16.94 -36.01
N HIS A 140 -1.51 -16.48 -34.89
CA HIS A 140 -0.74 -17.32 -33.97
C HIS A 140 -1.55 -18.51 -33.43
N PHE A 141 -2.81 -18.29 -33.05
CA PHE A 141 -3.68 -19.37 -32.55
C PHE A 141 -4.24 -20.28 -33.65
N ARG A 142 -4.31 -19.83 -34.91
CA ARG A 142 -4.78 -20.67 -36.04
C ARG A 142 -3.69 -21.43 -36.77
N GLN A 143 -2.43 -20.98 -36.72
CA GLN A 143 -1.29 -21.67 -37.35
C GLN A 143 -0.70 -22.79 -36.49
N GLY A 144 -1.24 -23.03 -35.28
CA GLY A 144 -0.86 -24.13 -34.39
C GLY A 144 -1.70 -25.40 -34.53
N VAL A 145 -2.41 -25.59 -35.65
CA VAL A 145 -3.10 -26.82 -36.05
C VAL A 145 -2.55 -27.30 -37.38
#